data_AF-A0A2N2Z1J5-F1
#
_entry.id   AF-A0A2N2Z1J5-F1
#
_cell.length_a   1.000
_cell.length_b   1.000
_cell.length_c   1.000
_cell.angle_alpha   90.00
_cell.angle_beta   90.00
_cell.angle_gamma   90.00
#
_symmetry.space_group_name_H-M   'P 1'
#
loop_
_entity.id
_entity.type
_entity.pdbx_description
1 polymer ?
#
loop_
_entity_poly.entity_id
_entity_poly.type
_entity_poly.pdbx_seq_one_letter_code
_entity_poly.pdbx_strand_id
1 'polypeptide(L)' 'MLKVAVDFDGTIVENKFPSIGKPMLFAFETLKAMKDRGMLLILWTVRKGKELDEAIEFCR' A
#
# COMPACT_ATOMS: atom_id res chain seq x y z
N MET A 1 17.89 -1.66 -10.21
CA MET A 1 16.66 -2.03 -9.47
C MET A 1 15.80 -0.80 -9.30
N LEU A 2 14.61 -0.78 -9.88
CA LEU A 2 13.68 0.37 -9.79
C LEU A 2 13.00 0.36 -8.42
N LYS A 3 12.93 1.53 -7.76
CA LYS A 3 12.22 1.72 -6.49
C LYS A 3 10.96 2.53 -6.74
N VAL A 4 9.82 2.06 -6.24
CA VAL A 4 8.52 2.74 -6.39
C VAL A 4 7.94 2.99 -5.00
N ALA A 5 7.75 4.27 -4.68
CA ALA A 5 6.98 4.68 -3.50
C ALA A 5 5.49 4.55 -3.84
N VAL A 6 4.74 3.84 -3.00
CA VAL A 6 3.31 3.59 -3.19
C VAL A 6 2.56 4.13 -1.98
N ASP A 7 1.68 5.09 -2.23
CA ASP A 7 0.79 5.63 -1.21
C ASP A 7 -0.24 4.59 -0.74
N PHE A 8 -0.86 4.81 0.42
CA PHE A 8 -1.83 3.88 1.02
C PHE A 8 -3.29 4.34 0.80
N ASP A 9 -3.70 5.45 1.40
CA ASP A 9 -5.09 5.93 1.43
C ASP A 9 -5.50 6.63 0.13
N GLY A 10 -6.40 6.00 -0.63
CA GLY A 10 -6.77 6.46 -1.97
C GLY A 10 -5.92 5.84 -3.09
N THR A 11 -4.94 5.00 -2.73
CA THR A 11 -4.04 4.33 -3.69
C THR A 11 -4.11 2.80 -3.58
N ILE A 12 -3.81 2.22 -2.41
CA ILE A 12 -3.95 0.77 -2.16
C ILE A 12 -5.37 0.44 -1.71
N VAL A 13 -5.95 1.31 -0.87
CA VAL A 13 -7.32 1.19 -0.36
C VAL A 13 -8.11 2.47 -0.65
N GLU A 14 -9.43 2.42 -0.59
CA GLU A 14 -10.27 3.61 -0.56
C GLU A 14 -9.83 4.55 0.56
N ASN A 15 -9.86 5.86 0.33
CA ASN A 15 -9.52 6.83 1.37
C ASN A 15 -10.59 6.86 2.47
N LYS A 16 -10.27 6.28 3.63
CA LYS A 16 -11.13 6.16 4.80
C LYS A 16 -10.40 6.48 6.11
N PHE A 17 -9.26 7.17 6.04
CA PHE A 17 -8.47 7.54 7.22
C PHE A 17 -9.36 8.18 8.31
N PRO A 18 -9.25 7.77 9.59
CA PRO A 18 -8.21 6.90 10.16
C PRO A 18 -8.41 5.39 9.92
N SER A 19 -9.61 4.94 9.56
CA SER A 19 -9.90 3.54 9.25
C SER A 19 -9.24 3.08 7.95
N ILE A 20 -9.19 1.77 7.72
CA ILE A 20 -8.74 1.19 6.43
C ILE A 20 -9.96 1.00 5.52
N GLY A 21 -9.88 1.53 4.31
CA GLY A 21 -10.91 1.36 3.29
C GLY A 21 -10.87 -0.01 2.63
N LYS A 22 -11.79 -0.26 1.70
CA LYS A 22 -11.72 -1.48 0.86
C LYS A 22 -10.52 -1.38 -0.08
N PRO A 23 -9.89 -2.50 -0.46
CA PRO A 23 -8.86 -2.49 -1.51
C PRO A 23 -9.36 -1.82 -2.79
N MET A 24 -8.49 -1.02 -3.43
CA MET A 24 -8.72 -0.56 -4.79
C MET A 24 -8.70 -1.76 -5.73
N LEU A 25 -9.52 -1.71 -6.79
CA LEU A 25 -9.62 -2.81 -7.76
C LEU A 25 -8.23 -3.14 -8.34
N PHE A 26 -7.83 -4.41 -8.24
CA PHE A 26 -6.55 -4.95 -8.68
C PHE A 26 -5.29 -4.35 -8.01
N ALA A 27 -5.42 -3.68 -6.85
CA ALA A 27 -4.27 -3.09 -6.17
C ALA A 27 -3.16 -4.11 -5.89
N PHE A 28 -3.52 -5.23 -5.25
CA PHE A 28 -2.54 -6.25 -4.84
C PHE A 28 -2.01 -7.07 -6.02
N GLU A 29 -2.85 -7.41 -6.99
CA GLU A 29 -2.44 -8.09 -8.22
C GLU A 29 -1.42 -7.25 -8.99
N THR A 30 -1.65 -5.95 -9.09
CA THR A 30 -0.75 -5.00 -9.76
C THR A 30 0.58 -4.89 -8.99
N LEU A 31 0.54 -4.67 -7.68
CA LEU A 31 1.75 -4.58 -6.86
C LEU A 31 2.56 -5.88 -6.88
N LYS A 32 1.90 -7.04 -6.87
CA LYS A 32 2.57 -8.34 -7.01
C LYS A 32 3.25 -8.48 -8.37
N ALA A 33 2.55 -8.16 -9.47
CA ALA A 33 3.12 -8.18 -10.81
C ALA A 33 4.31 -7.21 -10.94
N MET A 34 4.28 -6.06 -10.24
CA MET A 34 5.41 -5.14 -10.20
C MET A 34 6.61 -5.73 -9.47
N LYS A 35 6.38 -6.37 -8.32
CA LYS A 35 7.43 -7.06 -7.55
C LYS A 35 8.06 -8.20 -8.37
N ASP A 36 7.25 -8.98 -9.06
CA ASP A 36 7.71 -10.10 -9.91
C ASP A 36 8.58 -9.64 -11.08
N ARG A 37 8.44 -8.38 -11.52
CA ARG A 37 9.31 -7.73 -12.52
C ARG A 37 10.61 -7.15 -11.93
N GLY A 38 10.87 -7.35 -10.63
CA GLY A 38 12.09 -6.90 -9.96
C GLY A 38 12.05 -5.46 -9.44
N MET A 39 10.87 -4.87 -9.27
CA MET A 39 10.71 -3.58 -8.60
C MET A 39 10.72 -3.73 -7.08
N LEU A 40 11.38 -2.80 -6.40
CA LEU A 40 11.25 -2.63 -4.95
C LEU A 40 10.11 -1.67 -4.64
N LEU A 41 9.07 -2.16 -3.97
CA LEU A 41 7.93 -1.35 -3.55
C LEU A 41 8.14 -0.86 -2.12
N ILE A 42 7.94 0.44 -1.90
CA ILE A 42 8.09 1.10 -0.61
C ILE A 42 6.73 1.71 -0.24
N LEU A 43 6.14 1.26 0.88
CA LEU A 43 4.94 1.90 1.41
C LEU A 43 5.30 3.34 1.84
N TRP A 44 4.60 4.32 1.27
CA TRP A 44 4.85 5.74 1.47
C TRP A 44 3.58 6.45 1.93
N THR A 45 3.40 6.57 3.24
CA THR A 45 2.16 7.10 3.82
C THR A 45 2.45 8.11 4.93
N VAL A 46 1.50 9.02 5.17
CA VAL A 46 1.52 9.94 6.32
C VAL A 46 1.03 9.27 7.62
N ARG A 47 0.50 8.04 7.54
CA ARG A 47 0.16 7.23 8.73
C ARG A 47 1.39 7.05 9.61
N LYS A 48 1.17 7.02 10.93
CA LYS A 48 2.22 6.92 11.96
C LYS A 48 1.69 6.12 13.15
N GLY A 49 2.57 5.56 13.97
CA GLY A 49 2.16 4.80 15.16
C GLY A 49 1.19 3.66 14.83
N LYS A 50 0.10 3.54 15.60
CA LYS A 50 -0.89 2.45 15.47
C LYS A 50 -1.47 2.38 14.06
N GLU A 51 -1.78 3.51 13.45
CA GLU A 51 -2.37 3.55 12.11
C GLU A 51 -1.38 3.08 11.04
N LEU A 52 -0.07 3.28 11.25
CA LEU A 52 0.97 2.74 10.36
C LEU A 52 1.12 1.24 10.55
N ASP A 53 1.09 0.76 11.80
CA ASP A 53 1.18 -0.67 12.10
C ASP A 53 0.00 -1.43 11.47
N GLU A 54 -1.21 -0.88 11.54
CA GLU A 54 -2.40 -1.45 10.90
C GLU A 54 -2.28 -1.48 9.36
N ALA A 55 -1.74 -0.43 8.74
CA ALA A 55 -1.52 -0.38 7.29
C ALA A 55 -0.44 -1.38 6.83
N ILE A 56 0.61 -1.56 7.64
CA ILE A 56 1.65 -2.58 7.40
C ILE A 56 1.04 -3.97 7.49
N GLU A 57 0.26 -4.26 8.53
CA GLU A 57 -0.37 -5.57 8.72
C GLU A 57 -1.36 -5.88 7.60
N PHE A 58 -2.13 -4.89 7.15
CA PHE A 58 -3.05 -5.04 6.03
C PHE A 58 -2.35 -5.42 4.72
N CYS A 59 -1.10 -4.99 4.52
CA CYS A 59 -0.33 -5.27 3.31
C CYS A 59 0.45 -6.60 3.35
N ARG A 60 0.48 -7.30 4.48
CA ARG A 60 1.19 -8.59 4.64
C ARG A 60 0.42 -9.74 4.03
#